data_AF-A0A8H7KLX8-F1
#
_entry.id   AF-A0A8H7KLX8-F1
#
_cell.length_a   1.000
_cell.length_b   1.000
_cell.length_c   1.000
_cell.angle_alpha   90.00
_cell.angle_beta   90.00
_cell.angle_gamma   90.00
#
_symmetry.space_group_name_H-M   'P 1'
#
loop_
_entity.id
_entity.type
_entity.pdbx_description
1 polymer ?
#
loop_
_entity_poly.entity_id
_entity_poly.type
_entity_poly.pdbx_seq_one_letter_code
_entity_poly.pdbx_strand_id
1 'polypeptide(L)'
;ATASIKFNVSELQELAEQWQSDPLLEVVNSLNANSSDANSGALAGNRMFYDNDYMVHRGPGYITTVKMFSTRTQNTECTNSQNPFGFHLSDGTVYTYLQGDEYEDTAAAWDWNLISGITTDYAATPLNCATANWTGVEAFVGGVSNGQVGTAVMRYTNPYTGSLSWQKTWFFLENDVQFVMVAALNSTTGAPLYSVLDQKRHVGAVYADGSILDSSCNFTSASSLWHGDVGYSFEPTLVGASGLSVEIGEKSGSWQTIGISNQPNITVDLFVAYLIHSPISAPIAYAVYPATSSYQAFEDKKTRSQLRTICNDAHISAIIDDSSAIAMVVFWDPLGGTVTIPGKSQLDAPVSIASNGNSAIIYQYSTGNVTVSDPSQLLTKLQVTLGVGLGKKPPHWGWEFVNTLTFDLPTSGSAGSSVSKLLSN
;
A
#
# COMPACT_ATOMS: atom_id res chain seq x y z
N ALA A 1 -3.14 -19.00 -8.91
CA ALA A 1 -4.06 -18.95 -10.10
C ALA A 1 -3.43 -19.55 -11.36
N THR A 2 -2.97 -20.80 -11.28
CA THR A 2 -2.56 -21.62 -12.43
C THR A 2 -3.02 -23.07 -12.28
N ALA A 3 -3.51 -23.45 -11.09
CA ALA A 3 -4.02 -24.78 -10.78
C ALA A 3 -5.40 -25.06 -11.43
N SER A 4 -5.49 -25.03 -12.77
CA SER A 4 -6.58 -25.68 -13.56
C SER A 4 -6.50 -25.39 -15.06
N ILE A 5 -5.63 -24.50 -15.52
CA ILE A 5 -5.37 -24.37 -16.96
C ILE A 5 -4.50 -25.56 -17.31
N LYS A 6 -5.09 -26.71 -17.66
CA LYS A 6 -4.39 -27.91 -18.15
C LYS A 6 -3.77 -27.64 -19.53
N PHE A 7 -3.07 -26.52 -19.67
CA PHE A 7 -2.43 -26.10 -20.88
C PHE A 7 -1.21 -26.98 -21.09
N ASN A 8 -1.28 -27.84 -22.10
CA ASN A 8 -0.19 -28.74 -22.43
C ASN A 8 0.83 -27.97 -23.28
N VAL A 9 1.85 -27.41 -22.64
CA VAL A 9 2.90 -26.64 -23.33
C VAL A 9 3.61 -27.51 -24.39
N SER A 10 3.69 -28.82 -24.18
CA SER A 10 4.26 -29.75 -25.16
C SER A 10 3.41 -29.87 -26.44
N GLU A 11 2.07 -29.85 -26.34
CA GLU A 11 1.20 -29.84 -27.53
C GLU A 11 1.33 -28.52 -28.32
N LEU A 12 1.46 -27.38 -27.62
CA LEU A 12 1.73 -26.11 -28.28
C LEU A 12 3.09 -26.13 -28.99
N GLN A 13 4.09 -26.75 -28.37
CA GLN A 13 5.42 -26.92 -28.97
C GLN A 13 5.37 -27.75 -30.25
N GLU A 14 4.71 -28.91 -30.22
CA GLU A 14 4.54 -29.75 -31.42
C GLU A 14 3.85 -28.99 -32.56
N LEU A 15 2.82 -28.20 -32.25
CA LEU A 15 2.13 -27.35 -33.22
C LEU A 15 3.06 -26.27 -33.80
N ALA A 16 3.81 -25.60 -32.94
CA ALA A 16 4.75 -24.54 -33.31
C ALA A 16 5.83 -25.06 -34.26
N GLU A 17 6.38 -26.24 -33.98
CA GLU A 17 7.38 -26.92 -34.80
C GLU A 17 6.79 -27.39 -36.15
N GLN A 18 5.61 -28.01 -36.15
CA GLN A 18 4.93 -28.46 -37.38
C GLN A 18 4.59 -27.30 -38.32
N TRP A 19 4.20 -26.16 -37.75
CA TRP A 19 3.83 -24.98 -38.53
C TRP A 19 5.01 -24.06 -38.85
N GLN A 20 6.21 -24.38 -38.36
CA GLN A 20 7.40 -23.55 -38.49
C GLN A 20 7.13 -22.10 -38.07
N SER A 21 6.40 -21.94 -36.97
CA SER A 21 5.91 -20.63 -36.52
C SER A 21 6.79 -20.09 -35.40
N ASP A 22 7.70 -19.17 -35.75
CA ASP A 22 8.55 -18.48 -34.78
C ASP A 22 7.74 -17.82 -33.64
N PRO A 23 6.59 -17.14 -33.89
CA PRO A 23 5.76 -16.60 -32.81
C PRO A 23 5.23 -17.65 -31.83
N LEU A 24 4.86 -18.86 -32.31
CA LEU A 24 4.40 -19.93 -31.42
C LEU A 24 5.57 -20.52 -30.62
N LEU A 25 6.75 -20.65 -31.23
CA LEU A 25 7.96 -21.08 -30.54
C LEU A 25 8.37 -20.07 -29.45
N GLU A 26 8.22 -18.77 -29.68
CA GLU A 26 8.44 -17.73 -28.67
C GLU A 26 7.49 -17.89 -27.47
N VAL A 27 6.20 -18.16 -27.70
CA VAL A 27 5.24 -18.41 -26.61
C VAL A 27 5.62 -19.67 -25.81
N VAL A 28 5.97 -20.76 -26.49
CA VAL A 28 6.41 -22.01 -25.84
C VAL A 28 7.63 -21.77 -24.97
N ASN A 29 8.65 -21.09 -25.52
CA ASN A 29 9.86 -20.76 -24.78
C ASN A 29 9.57 -19.87 -23.59
N SER A 30 8.67 -18.89 -23.73
CA SER A 30 8.25 -18.02 -22.63
C SER A 30 7.50 -18.78 -21.54
N LEU A 31 6.67 -19.76 -21.89
CA LEU A 31 5.91 -20.57 -20.90
C LEU A 31 6.79 -21.62 -20.20
N ASN A 32 7.83 -22.12 -20.88
CA ASN A 32 8.80 -23.06 -20.33
C ASN A 32 9.95 -22.38 -19.57
N ALA A 33 10.07 -21.06 -19.65
CA ALA A 33 11.10 -20.33 -18.94
C ALA A 33 10.87 -20.45 -17.42
N ASN A 34 11.83 -21.09 -16.73
CA ASN A 34 11.82 -21.11 -15.27
C ASN A 34 12.02 -19.68 -14.75
N SER A 35 11.09 -19.22 -13.89
CA SER A 35 11.31 -18.05 -13.03
C SER A 35 11.48 -18.49 -11.58
N SER A 36 12.21 -17.70 -10.81
CA SER A 36 12.36 -17.84 -9.34
C SER A 36 11.69 -16.71 -8.57
N ASP A 37 10.80 -15.98 -9.24
CA ASP A 37 10.01 -14.87 -8.72
C ASP A 37 8.60 -14.86 -9.35
N ALA A 38 7.76 -13.90 -8.94
CA ALA A 38 6.40 -13.69 -9.40
C ALA A 38 6.28 -13.38 -10.91
N ASN A 39 7.40 -13.35 -11.65
CA ASN A 39 7.49 -13.18 -13.09
C ASN A 39 6.68 -11.96 -13.55
N SER A 40 7.01 -10.79 -13.00
CA SER A 40 6.34 -9.52 -13.31
C SER A 40 6.53 -9.05 -14.76
N GLY A 41 7.29 -9.79 -15.56
CA GLY A 41 7.72 -9.41 -16.89
C GLY A 41 8.60 -8.15 -16.86
N ALA A 42 8.62 -7.39 -17.95
CA ALA A 42 9.34 -6.12 -18.01
C ALA A 42 8.55 -4.93 -17.41
N LEU A 43 7.39 -5.18 -16.80
CA LEU A 43 6.54 -4.12 -16.25
C LEU A 43 7.00 -3.74 -14.85
N ALA A 44 7.69 -2.60 -14.74
CA ALA A 44 8.08 -1.99 -13.47
C ALA A 44 7.40 -0.63 -13.26
N GLY A 45 7.30 -0.20 -12.01
CA GLY A 45 6.79 1.11 -11.62
C GLY A 45 5.45 1.07 -10.89
N ASN A 46 4.73 2.18 -10.92
CA ASN A 46 3.50 2.38 -10.16
C ASN A 46 2.33 2.74 -11.09
N ARG A 47 1.13 2.24 -10.79
CA ARG A 47 -0.10 2.59 -11.51
C ARG A 47 -1.28 2.71 -10.55
N MET A 48 -1.95 3.87 -10.62
CA MET A 48 -3.26 4.08 -10.01
C MET A 48 -4.39 3.74 -11.00
N PHE A 49 -5.27 2.83 -10.61
CA PHE A 49 -6.54 2.54 -11.28
C PHE A 49 -7.65 3.32 -10.56
N TYR A 50 -7.69 4.62 -10.80
CA TYR A 50 -8.52 5.60 -10.08
C TYR A 50 -10.03 5.31 -10.15
N ASP A 51 -10.52 4.65 -11.21
CA ASP A 51 -11.93 4.25 -11.31
C ASP A 51 -12.31 3.09 -10.38
N ASN A 52 -11.34 2.33 -9.87
CA ASN A 52 -11.56 1.09 -9.12
C ASN A 52 -10.98 1.11 -7.70
N ASP A 53 -10.47 2.28 -7.28
CA ASP A 53 -9.81 2.47 -5.98
C ASP A 53 -8.71 1.41 -5.74
N TYR A 54 -7.86 1.20 -6.75
CA TYR A 54 -6.83 0.17 -6.74
C TYR A 54 -5.49 0.71 -7.20
N MET A 55 -4.42 0.41 -6.45
CA MET A 55 -3.05 0.75 -6.85
C MET A 55 -2.21 -0.51 -6.98
N VAL A 56 -1.35 -0.54 -8.01
CA VAL A 56 -0.36 -1.59 -8.20
C VAL A 56 1.02 -0.97 -8.30
N HIS A 57 1.97 -1.55 -7.58
CA HIS A 57 3.38 -1.23 -7.71
C HIS A 57 4.17 -2.51 -7.99
N ARG A 58 5.02 -2.45 -9.01
CA ARG A 58 5.88 -3.55 -9.45
C ARG A 58 7.33 -3.13 -9.32
N GLY A 59 8.09 -3.85 -8.51
CA GLY A 59 9.54 -3.72 -8.42
C GLY A 59 10.24 -5.00 -8.89
N PRO A 60 11.57 -5.03 -8.89
CA PRO A 60 12.35 -6.24 -9.15
C PRO A 60 11.97 -7.36 -8.17
N GLY A 61 11.38 -8.43 -8.69
CA GLY A 61 11.04 -9.63 -7.91
C GLY A 61 9.80 -9.52 -7.01
N TYR A 62 8.98 -8.47 -7.12
CA TYR A 62 7.71 -8.40 -6.37
C TYR A 62 6.64 -7.54 -7.03
N ILE A 63 5.39 -7.77 -6.59
CA ILE A 63 4.22 -6.95 -6.90
C ILE A 63 3.49 -6.66 -5.60
N THR A 64 3.27 -5.39 -5.29
CA THR A 64 2.36 -4.99 -4.21
C THR A 64 1.10 -4.38 -4.80
N THR A 65 -0.04 -4.77 -4.24
CA THR A 65 -1.35 -4.26 -4.61
C THR A 65 -2.04 -3.65 -3.40
N VAL A 66 -2.83 -2.60 -3.60
CA VAL A 66 -3.65 -1.97 -2.57
C VAL A 66 -5.08 -1.89 -3.08
N LYS A 67 -6.01 -2.56 -2.39
CA LYS A 67 -7.45 -2.45 -2.64
C LYS A 67 -8.09 -1.55 -1.61
N MET A 68 -8.73 -0.50 -2.11
CA MET A 68 -9.50 0.48 -1.37
C MET A 68 -10.94 0.49 -1.91
N PHE A 69 -11.80 1.29 -1.31
CA PHE A 69 -13.13 1.58 -1.84
C PHE A 69 -13.64 2.94 -1.34
N SER A 70 -14.58 3.51 -2.07
CA SER A 70 -15.06 4.89 -1.88
C SER A 70 -16.56 4.97 -2.12
N THR A 71 -17.12 6.17 -2.13
CA THR A 71 -18.49 6.43 -2.60
C THR A 71 -18.77 5.96 -4.04
N ARG A 72 -17.71 5.62 -4.80
CA ARG A 72 -17.80 5.18 -6.21
C ARG A 72 -17.77 3.66 -6.37
N THR A 73 -17.27 2.93 -5.38
CA THR A 73 -17.01 1.48 -5.49
C THR A 73 -17.54 0.72 -4.28
N GLN A 74 -17.70 -0.60 -4.44
CA GLN A 74 -18.09 -1.50 -3.35
C GLN A 74 -16.85 -2.15 -2.73
N ASN A 75 -16.90 -2.46 -1.45
CA ASN A 75 -15.82 -3.13 -0.74
C ASN A 75 -15.64 -4.60 -1.17
N THR A 76 -16.72 -5.29 -1.50
CA THR A 76 -16.71 -6.73 -1.78
C THR A 76 -18.03 -7.14 -2.43
N GLU A 77 -18.11 -8.37 -2.93
CA GLU A 77 -19.38 -8.98 -3.33
C GLU A 77 -19.61 -10.26 -2.53
N CYS A 78 -20.82 -10.44 -2.00
CA CYS A 78 -21.29 -11.73 -1.53
C CYS A 78 -22.56 -12.13 -2.30
N THR A 79 -22.40 -13.08 -3.22
CA THR A 79 -23.49 -13.60 -4.06
C THR A 79 -23.46 -15.13 -4.01
N ASN A 80 -24.63 -15.76 -4.05
CA ASN A 80 -24.76 -17.23 -4.05
C ASN A 80 -24.05 -17.91 -2.86
N SER A 81 -24.08 -17.28 -1.69
CA SER A 81 -23.41 -17.74 -0.46
C SER A 81 -21.89 -17.85 -0.56
N GLN A 82 -21.27 -17.20 -1.55
CA GLN A 82 -19.82 -17.13 -1.71
C GLN A 82 -19.29 -15.82 -1.14
N ASN A 83 -18.14 -15.88 -0.48
CA ASN A 83 -17.47 -14.74 0.16
C ASN A 83 -18.29 -14.06 1.29
N PRO A 84 -18.96 -14.81 2.20
CA PRO A 84 -19.73 -14.23 3.30
C PRO A 84 -18.90 -13.43 4.31
N PHE A 85 -17.58 -13.67 4.38
CA PHE A 85 -16.69 -12.99 5.33
C PHE A 85 -15.88 -11.85 4.68
N GLY A 86 -16.15 -11.53 3.41
CA GLY A 86 -15.34 -10.63 2.61
C GLY A 86 -15.41 -9.14 2.95
N PHE A 87 -15.98 -8.74 4.09
CA PHE A 87 -16.22 -7.34 4.44
C PHE A 87 -14.94 -6.48 4.36
N HIS A 88 -13.84 -6.99 4.92
CA HIS A 88 -12.58 -6.25 5.02
C HIS A 88 -11.67 -6.36 3.78
N LEU A 89 -12.13 -6.95 2.66
CA LEU A 89 -11.30 -7.16 1.45
C LEU A 89 -10.98 -5.89 0.65
N SER A 90 -11.48 -4.73 1.07
CA SER A 90 -11.12 -3.43 0.49
C SER A 90 -10.81 -2.36 1.53
N ASP A 91 -10.59 -2.72 2.80
CA ASP A 91 -10.32 -1.75 3.89
C ASP A 91 -8.88 -1.24 3.87
N GLY A 92 -8.34 -0.95 2.68
CA GLY A 92 -6.91 -0.74 2.46
C GLY A 92 -6.13 -2.05 2.43
N THR A 93 -6.72 -3.12 1.88
CA THR A 93 -6.11 -4.45 1.80
C THR A 93 -4.86 -4.41 0.95
N VAL A 94 -3.76 -4.93 1.49
CA VAL A 94 -2.46 -4.98 0.81
C VAL A 94 -2.03 -6.43 0.61
N TYR A 95 -1.72 -6.80 -0.62
CA TYR A 95 -1.04 -8.07 -0.91
C TYR A 95 0.29 -7.81 -1.58
N THR A 96 1.35 -8.46 -1.07
CA THR A 96 2.69 -8.41 -1.65
C THR A 96 3.10 -9.80 -2.11
N TYR A 97 3.18 -9.98 -3.42
CA TYR A 97 3.55 -11.24 -4.08
C TYR A 97 5.01 -11.18 -4.47
N LEU A 98 5.78 -12.19 -4.09
CA LEU A 98 7.19 -12.35 -4.46
C LEU A 98 7.38 -13.61 -5.29
N GLN A 99 6.72 -14.71 -4.91
CA GLN A 99 6.69 -15.99 -5.62
C GLN A 99 5.32 -16.27 -6.25
N GLY A 100 4.25 -15.69 -5.70
CA GLY A 100 2.88 -15.82 -6.23
C GLY A 100 2.01 -16.84 -5.49
N ASP A 101 2.55 -17.56 -4.50
CA ASP A 101 1.85 -18.55 -3.69
C ASP A 101 1.60 -18.09 -2.24
N GLU A 102 2.03 -16.88 -1.86
CA GLU A 102 1.97 -16.37 -0.48
C GLU A 102 0.57 -16.41 0.12
N TYR A 103 -0.44 -16.19 -0.72
CA TYR A 103 -1.85 -16.16 -0.35
C TYR A 103 -2.66 -17.31 -1.00
N GLU A 104 -2.02 -18.17 -1.80
CA GLU A 104 -2.69 -19.25 -2.53
C GLU A 104 -3.26 -20.30 -1.57
N ASP A 105 -4.51 -20.70 -1.75
CA ASP A 105 -5.23 -21.70 -0.94
C ASP A 105 -5.18 -21.46 0.59
N THR A 106 -5.15 -20.19 1.00
CA THR A 106 -5.10 -19.80 2.43
C THR A 106 -6.42 -19.25 2.99
N ALA A 107 -7.31 -18.73 2.14
CA ALA A 107 -8.49 -17.96 2.55
C ALA A 107 -9.46 -18.69 3.50
N ALA A 108 -9.57 -20.02 3.38
CA ALA A 108 -10.41 -20.80 4.30
C ALA A 108 -9.86 -20.83 5.73
N ALA A 109 -8.56 -20.64 5.93
CA ALA A 109 -7.88 -20.66 7.22
C ALA A 109 -7.57 -19.25 7.78
N TRP A 110 -7.93 -18.19 7.06
CA TRP A 110 -7.70 -16.82 7.53
C TRP A 110 -8.54 -16.48 8.76
N ASP A 111 -7.97 -15.65 9.64
CA ASP A 111 -8.77 -14.74 10.45
C ASP A 111 -9.20 -13.56 9.57
N TRP A 112 -10.48 -13.55 9.20
CA TRP A 112 -11.07 -12.53 8.33
C TRP A 112 -11.17 -11.14 8.96
N ASN A 113 -10.90 -11.00 10.26
CA ASN A 113 -10.72 -9.70 10.91
C ASN A 113 -9.27 -9.20 10.84
N LEU A 114 -8.33 -9.99 10.30
CA LEU A 114 -6.91 -9.64 10.20
C LEU A 114 -6.41 -9.69 8.75
N ILE A 115 -7.22 -9.25 7.79
CA ILE A 115 -6.82 -9.18 6.37
C ILE A 115 -5.58 -8.30 6.23
N SER A 116 -4.61 -8.73 5.42
CA SER A 116 -3.34 -8.01 5.20
C SER A 116 -3.57 -6.53 4.85
N GLY A 117 -2.84 -5.64 5.53
CA GLY A 117 -2.83 -4.19 5.26
C GLY A 117 -3.92 -3.36 5.94
N ILE A 118 -5.01 -3.96 6.41
CA ILE A 118 -6.18 -3.21 6.92
C ILE A 118 -5.89 -2.50 8.26
N THR A 119 -6.75 -1.55 8.62
CA THR A 119 -6.84 -1.04 10.01
C THR A 119 -8.26 -1.23 10.53
N THR A 120 -8.41 -1.93 11.66
CA THR A 120 -9.69 -2.50 12.09
C THR A 120 -9.86 -2.47 13.61
N ASP A 121 -11.11 -2.37 14.05
CA ASP A 121 -11.54 -2.72 15.39
C ASP A 121 -11.94 -4.20 15.44
N TYR A 122 -11.08 -5.01 16.05
CA TYR A 122 -11.09 -6.45 15.89
C TYR A 122 -12.43 -7.08 16.30
N ALA A 123 -13.05 -7.81 15.36
CA ALA A 123 -14.32 -8.50 15.54
C ALA A 123 -15.52 -7.60 15.93
N ALA A 124 -15.42 -6.28 15.76
CA ALA A 124 -16.52 -5.36 16.01
C ALA A 124 -17.54 -5.32 14.86
N THR A 125 -17.12 -5.73 13.66
CA THR A 125 -18.00 -5.85 12.49
C THR A 125 -18.42 -7.31 12.28
N PRO A 126 -19.72 -7.60 12.16
CA PRO A 126 -20.18 -8.96 11.89
C PRO A 126 -19.81 -9.40 10.47
N LEU A 127 -19.19 -10.57 10.37
CA LEU A 127 -18.78 -11.17 9.11
C LEU A 127 -19.83 -12.21 8.68
N ASN A 128 -20.71 -11.82 7.77
CA ASN A 128 -21.67 -12.71 7.13
C ASN A 128 -22.19 -12.04 5.83
N CYS A 129 -22.83 -12.83 4.97
CA CYS A 129 -23.26 -12.36 3.65
C CYS A 129 -24.26 -11.18 3.70
N ALA A 130 -25.08 -11.07 4.75
CA ALA A 130 -26.07 -10.00 4.86
C ALA A 130 -25.45 -8.63 5.17
N THR A 131 -24.21 -8.62 5.70
CA THR A 131 -23.50 -7.39 6.08
C THR A 131 -22.19 -7.21 5.31
N ALA A 132 -21.84 -8.10 4.37
CA ALA A 132 -20.54 -8.07 3.70
C ALA A 132 -20.38 -6.89 2.72
N ASN A 133 -21.39 -6.59 1.90
CA ASN A 133 -21.28 -5.65 0.77
C ASN A 133 -21.80 -4.25 1.11
N TRP A 134 -20.93 -3.25 0.92
CA TRP A 134 -21.20 -1.83 1.12
C TRP A 134 -20.50 -0.98 0.07
N THR A 135 -21.18 0.08 -0.38
CA THR A 135 -20.53 1.24 -0.99
C THR A 135 -19.85 2.07 0.10
N GLY A 136 -18.66 2.61 -0.20
CA GLY A 136 -17.91 3.42 0.76
C GLY A 136 -18.62 4.72 1.14
N VAL A 137 -18.32 5.23 2.33
CA VAL A 137 -18.87 6.50 2.84
C VAL A 137 -18.07 7.71 2.34
N GLU A 138 -16.77 7.52 2.15
CA GLU A 138 -15.82 8.61 1.92
C GLU A 138 -15.47 8.74 0.43
N ALA A 139 -15.42 9.98 -0.06
CA ALA A 139 -15.05 10.25 -1.45
C ALA A 139 -13.53 10.31 -1.65
N PHE A 140 -12.78 10.78 -0.65
CA PHE A 140 -11.33 11.00 -0.75
C PHE A 140 -10.55 9.69 -0.58
N VAL A 141 -10.54 8.91 -1.65
CA VAL A 141 -9.89 7.61 -1.78
C VAL A 141 -9.36 7.51 -3.20
N GLY A 142 -8.12 7.09 -3.39
CA GLY A 142 -7.51 7.07 -4.72
C GLY A 142 -5.99 7.20 -4.64
N GLY A 143 -5.39 7.96 -5.54
CA GLY A 143 -3.94 8.18 -5.47
C GLY A 143 -3.35 8.95 -6.65
N VAL A 144 -2.10 9.36 -6.44
CA VAL A 144 -1.26 10.00 -7.46
C VAL A 144 -0.19 9.02 -7.93
N SER A 145 0.13 9.03 -9.22
CA SER A 145 1.16 8.19 -9.81
C SER A 145 1.86 8.94 -10.93
N ASN A 146 3.20 8.88 -10.97
CA ASN A 146 3.99 9.37 -12.10
C ASN A 146 4.47 8.23 -13.03
N GLY A 147 3.95 7.01 -12.84
CA GLY A 147 4.35 5.80 -13.58
C GLY A 147 5.50 5.03 -12.95
N GLN A 148 6.35 5.65 -12.14
CA GLN A 148 7.47 5.00 -11.45
C GLN A 148 7.19 4.82 -9.95
N VAL A 149 6.78 5.90 -9.32
CA VAL A 149 6.43 6.00 -7.90
C VAL A 149 4.99 6.49 -7.75
N GLY A 150 4.40 6.33 -6.56
CA GLY A 150 3.02 6.73 -6.35
C GLY A 150 2.61 6.81 -4.89
N THR A 151 1.44 7.37 -4.65
CA THR A 151 0.82 7.46 -3.33
C THR A 151 -0.63 7.02 -3.43
N ALA A 152 -1.00 5.96 -2.73
CA ALA A 152 -2.40 5.60 -2.50
C ALA A 152 -2.88 6.23 -1.20
N VAL A 153 -4.14 6.67 -1.17
CA VAL A 153 -4.76 7.29 0.00
C VAL A 153 -6.17 6.75 0.19
N MET A 154 -6.55 6.56 1.45
CA MET A 154 -7.91 6.18 1.81
C MET A 154 -8.31 6.86 3.10
N ARG A 155 -9.33 7.71 3.02
CA ARG A 155 -10.15 8.04 4.18
C ARG A 155 -11.21 6.96 4.31
N TYR A 156 -11.32 6.38 5.49
CA TYR A 156 -12.27 5.30 5.76
C TYR A 156 -13.16 5.68 6.92
N THR A 157 -14.44 5.36 6.75
CA THR A 157 -15.44 5.27 7.81
C THR A 157 -16.14 3.94 7.61
N ASN A 158 -16.21 3.09 8.64
CA ASN A 158 -16.84 1.79 8.56
C ASN A 158 -18.30 1.96 8.11
N PRO A 159 -18.68 1.44 6.92
CA PRO A 159 -19.99 1.73 6.34
C PRO A 159 -21.14 1.04 7.08
N TYR A 160 -20.86 -0.04 7.81
CA TYR A 160 -21.86 -0.78 8.56
C TYR A 160 -22.09 -0.19 9.96
N THR A 161 -21.01 0.02 10.73
CA THR A 161 -21.11 0.47 12.13
C THR A 161 -21.04 1.98 12.29
N GLY A 162 -20.45 2.70 11.35
CA GLY A 162 -20.09 4.12 11.47
C GLY A 162 -19.14 4.43 12.63
N SER A 163 -18.62 3.40 13.30
CA SER A 163 -17.97 3.53 14.62
C SER A 163 -16.45 3.60 14.54
N LEU A 164 -15.85 3.11 13.45
CA LEU A 164 -14.41 3.17 13.17
C LEU A 164 -14.15 4.12 11.99
N SER A 165 -13.18 5.02 12.13
CA SER A 165 -12.67 5.85 11.03
C SER A 165 -11.17 6.03 11.11
N TRP A 166 -10.50 6.19 9.97
CA TRP A 166 -9.06 6.46 9.89
C TRP A 166 -8.67 7.10 8.55
N GLN A 167 -7.45 7.62 8.49
CA GLN A 167 -6.81 8.12 7.27
C GLN A 167 -5.50 7.36 7.08
N LYS A 168 -5.38 6.63 5.96
CA LYS A 168 -4.21 5.80 5.67
C LYS A 168 -3.60 6.18 4.32
N THR A 169 -2.28 6.28 4.31
CA THR A 169 -1.48 6.61 3.12
C THR A 169 -0.45 5.52 2.90
N TRP A 170 -0.31 5.09 1.65
CA TRP A 170 0.75 4.19 1.20
C TRP A 170 1.60 4.91 0.14
N PHE A 171 2.84 5.21 0.49
CA PHE A 171 3.83 5.77 -0.42
C PHE A 171 4.65 4.63 -1.04
N PHE A 172 4.69 4.57 -2.36
CA PHE A 172 5.52 3.64 -3.14
C PHE A 172 6.68 4.43 -3.72
N LEU A 173 7.90 4.14 -3.28
CA LEU A 173 9.09 4.94 -3.53
C LEU A 173 10.04 4.25 -4.50
N GLU A 174 11.09 4.95 -4.90
CA GLU A 174 12.19 4.32 -5.61
C GLU A 174 12.95 3.35 -4.70
N ASN A 175 13.81 2.53 -5.30
CA ASN A 175 14.61 1.52 -4.60
C ASN A 175 13.75 0.49 -3.84
N ASP A 176 12.52 0.28 -4.28
CA ASP A 176 11.62 -0.76 -3.79
C ASP A 176 11.33 -0.64 -2.29
N VAL A 177 11.11 0.60 -1.83
CA VAL A 177 10.71 0.90 -0.46
C VAL A 177 9.27 1.41 -0.48
N GLN A 178 8.49 0.99 0.50
CA GLN A 178 7.16 1.53 0.74
C GLN A 178 7.14 2.18 2.10
N PHE A 179 6.31 3.19 2.28
CA PHE A 179 6.09 3.84 3.56
C PHE A 179 4.60 3.99 3.81
N VAL A 180 4.16 3.61 4.99
CA VAL A 180 2.75 3.59 5.35
C VAL A 180 2.53 4.48 6.56
N MET A 181 1.50 5.32 6.48
CA MET A 181 1.06 6.19 7.55
C MET A 181 -0.40 5.89 7.90
N VAL A 182 -0.72 5.83 9.19
CA VAL A 182 -2.07 5.72 9.72
C VAL A 182 -2.27 6.87 10.69
N ALA A 183 -3.21 7.75 10.39
CA ALA A 183 -3.55 8.92 11.18
C ALA A 183 -5.06 9.05 11.38
N ALA A 184 -5.45 9.95 12.28
CA ALA A 184 -6.85 10.24 12.61
C ALA A 184 -7.68 8.98 12.90
N LEU A 185 -7.06 7.97 13.53
CA LEU A 185 -7.76 6.78 13.96
C LEU A 185 -8.72 7.16 15.09
N ASN A 186 -10.00 6.82 14.90
CA ASN A 186 -11.03 6.99 15.90
C ASN A 186 -11.90 5.73 15.92
N SER A 187 -12.28 5.31 17.12
CA SER A 187 -13.23 4.23 17.34
C SER A 187 -14.09 4.52 18.54
N THR A 188 -15.40 4.32 18.41
CA THR A 188 -16.34 4.35 19.54
C THR A 188 -16.62 2.95 20.11
N THR A 189 -15.93 1.91 19.62
CA THR A 189 -16.06 0.55 20.12
C THR A 189 -15.09 0.29 21.28
N GLY A 190 -15.37 -0.73 22.10
CA GLY A 190 -14.44 -1.21 23.13
C GLY A 190 -13.46 -2.27 22.63
N ALA A 191 -13.44 -2.54 21.33
CA ALA A 191 -12.62 -3.59 20.73
C ALA A 191 -11.15 -3.15 20.58
N PRO A 192 -10.19 -4.08 20.62
CA PRO A 192 -8.81 -3.80 20.26
C PRO A 192 -8.68 -3.26 18.84
N LEU A 193 -7.72 -2.36 18.62
CA LEU A 193 -7.49 -1.73 17.33
C LEU A 193 -6.15 -2.11 16.76
N TYR A 194 -6.16 -2.60 15.53
CA TYR A 194 -4.98 -3.13 14.87
C TYR A 194 -4.77 -2.49 13.51
N SER A 195 -3.51 -2.27 13.15
CA SER A 195 -3.09 -2.15 11.74
C SER A 195 -2.35 -3.42 11.37
N VAL A 196 -2.93 -4.20 10.46
CA VAL A 196 -2.38 -5.48 10.03
C VAL A 196 -1.23 -5.24 9.07
N LEU A 197 -0.08 -5.86 9.34
CA LEU A 197 1.07 -5.85 8.44
C LEU A 197 0.84 -6.88 7.33
N ASP A 198 0.63 -8.14 7.72
CA ASP A 198 0.38 -9.24 6.77
C ASP A 198 -0.27 -10.45 7.45
N GLN A 199 -0.95 -11.26 6.66
CA GLN A 199 -1.46 -12.59 6.97
C GLN A 199 -1.25 -13.47 5.74
N LYS A 200 -0.21 -14.31 5.76
CA LYS A 200 0.21 -15.12 4.60
C LYS A 200 0.79 -16.47 5.04
N ARG A 201 1.09 -17.35 4.09
CA ARG A 201 1.79 -18.61 4.38
C ARG A 201 3.08 -18.34 5.16
N HIS A 202 3.27 -19.08 6.24
CA HIS A 202 4.51 -19.04 6.99
C HIS A 202 5.61 -19.80 6.23
N VAL A 203 6.68 -19.08 5.89
CA VAL A 203 7.88 -19.64 5.25
C VAL A 203 9.15 -19.18 5.97
N GLY A 204 10.10 -20.10 6.16
CA GLY A 204 11.41 -19.78 6.72
C GLY A 204 11.37 -19.23 8.15
N ALA A 205 12.41 -18.48 8.51
CA ALA A 205 12.52 -17.86 9.83
C ALA A 205 11.80 -16.51 9.88
N VAL A 206 11.26 -16.18 11.06
CA VAL A 206 10.76 -14.85 11.39
C VAL A 206 11.76 -14.16 12.31
N TYR A 207 12.12 -12.92 11.99
CA TYR A 207 13.01 -12.11 12.83
C TYR A 207 12.24 -10.90 13.38
N ALA A 208 12.35 -10.66 14.69
CA ALA A 208 11.94 -9.39 15.31
C ALA A 208 13.14 -8.80 16.05
N ASP A 209 13.47 -7.54 15.78
CA ASP A 209 14.64 -6.85 16.35
C ASP A 209 15.95 -7.67 16.26
N GLY A 210 16.15 -8.38 15.14
CA GLY A 210 17.32 -9.21 14.90
C GLY A 210 17.35 -10.56 15.58
N SER A 211 16.33 -10.90 16.38
CA SER A 211 16.19 -12.20 17.02
C SER A 211 15.21 -13.08 16.25
N ILE A 212 15.58 -14.36 16.04
CA ILE A 212 14.68 -15.36 15.45
C ILE A 212 13.56 -15.67 16.45
N LEU A 213 12.33 -15.82 15.96
CA LEU A 213 11.18 -16.25 16.74
C LEU A 213 10.92 -17.73 16.55
N ASP A 214 10.91 -18.47 17.66
CA ASP A 214 10.59 -19.91 17.68
C ASP A 214 9.08 -20.19 17.85
N SER A 215 8.29 -19.17 18.21
CA SER A 215 6.85 -19.27 18.42
C SER A 215 6.18 -17.90 18.35
N SER A 216 4.85 -17.88 18.37
CA SER A 216 4.05 -16.66 18.45
C SER A 216 4.46 -15.79 19.64
N CYS A 217 4.60 -14.48 19.44
CA CYS A 217 5.11 -13.55 20.44
C CYS A 217 4.44 -12.17 20.35
N ASN A 218 4.29 -11.51 21.50
CA ASN A 218 3.82 -10.13 21.61
C ASN A 218 4.92 -9.25 22.18
N PHE A 219 5.17 -8.13 21.51
CA PHE A 219 6.17 -7.14 21.87
C PHE A 219 5.48 -5.86 22.30
N THR A 220 5.85 -5.33 23.46
CA THR A 220 5.41 -3.99 23.88
C THR A 220 6.02 -2.90 23.00
N SER A 221 7.18 -3.18 22.43
CA SER A 221 7.88 -2.33 21.46
C SER A 221 8.71 -3.22 20.55
N ALA A 222 8.62 -3.00 19.25
CA ALA A 222 9.55 -3.57 18.27
C ALA A 222 9.99 -2.45 17.31
N SER A 223 11.20 -2.55 16.79
CA SER A 223 11.76 -1.62 15.80
C SER A 223 11.76 -2.19 14.39
N SER A 224 11.85 -3.53 14.27
CA SER A 224 11.79 -4.21 12.99
C SER A 224 11.16 -5.59 13.07
N LEU A 225 10.65 -6.04 11.92
CA LEU A 225 10.15 -7.39 11.68
C LEU A 225 10.61 -7.82 10.28
N TRP A 226 10.94 -9.09 10.10
CA TRP A 226 11.21 -9.64 8.78
C TRP A 226 10.67 -11.06 8.68
N HIS A 227 9.97 -11.34 7.58
CA HIS A 227 9.42 -12.65 7.26
C HIS A 227 9.21 -12.82 5.76
N GLY A 228 9.58 -13.99 5.22
CA GLY A 228 9.30 -14.36 3.83
C GLY A 228 9.72 -13.29 2.83
N ASP A 229 10.98 -12.86 2.95
CA ASP A 229 11.63 -11.82 2.13
C ASP A 229 10.99 -10.42 2.16
N VAL A 230 10.13 -10.15 3.15
CA VAL A 230 9.55 -8.83 3.40
C VAL A 230 9.99 -8.32 4.77
N GLY A 231 10.69 -7.18 4.77
CA GLY A 231 11.07 -6.48 5.98
C GLY A 231 10.15 -5.32 6.33
N TYR A 232 10.04 -5.00 7.61
CA TYR A 232 9.29 -3.88 8.16
C TYR A 232 10.17 -3.12 9.15
N SER A 233 10.16 -1.79 9.09
CA SER A 233 10.77 -0.95 10.13
C SER A 233 9.75 0.04 10.68
N PHE A 234 9.61 0.09 12.00
CA PHE A 234 8.58 0.87 12.66
C PHE A 234 9.14 2.20 13.17
N GLU A 235 8.45 3.31 12.90
CA GLU A 235 8.84 4.59 13.47
C GLU A 235 8.43 4.68 14.94
N PRO A 236 9.32 5.13 15.84
CA PRO A 236 8.93 5.41 17.21
C PRO A 236 7.96 6.60 17.26
N THR A 237 6.91 6.52 18.07
CA THR A 237 6.01 7.66 18.31
C THR A 237 6.45 8.45 19.55
N LEU A 238 6.00 9.70 19.66
CA LEU A 238 6.25 10.54 20.85
C LEU A 238 5.66 9.96 22.15
N VAL A 239 4.72 9.01 22.04
CA VAL A 239 4.08 8.32 23.17
C VAL A 239 4.58 6.88 23.35
N GLY A 240 5.60 6.45 22.59
CA GLY A 240 6.20 5.11 22.64
C GLY A 240 6.19 4.39 21.29
N ALA A 241 6.79 3.20 21.21
CA ALA A 241 6.63 2.34 20.04
C ALA A 241 5.25 1.66 20.07
N SER A 242 4.64 1.45 18.90
CA SER A 242 3.43 0.64 18.82
C SER A 242 3.77 -0.81 19.20
N GLY A 243 2.86 -1.46 19.93
CA GLY A 243 3.00 -2.88 20.22
C GLY A 243 2.96 -3.69 18.92
N LEU A 244 3.75 -4.76 18.84
CA LEU A 244 3.74 -5.69 17.70
C LEU A 244 3.25 -7.05 18.20
N SER A 245 2.29 -7.64 17.49
CA SER A 245 1.95 -9.05 17.65
C SER A 245 2.41 -9.83 16.44
N VAL A 246 2.97 -11.01 16.68
CA VAL A 246 3.37 -11.97 15.65
C VAL A 246 2.81 -13.34 16.01
N GLU A 247 1.99 -13.90 15.13
CA GLU A 247 1.46 -15.25 15.22
C GLU A 247 2.08 -16.11 14.13
N ILE A 248 2.53 -17.30 14.53
CA ILE A 248 3.11 -18.32 13.65
C ILE A 248 2.51 -19.66 14.04
N GLY A 249 2.03 -20.42 13.05
CA GLY A 249 1.62 -21.80 13.24
C GLY A 249 0.41 -22.21 12.40
N GLU A 250 0.03 -23.47 12.58
CA GLU A 250 -1.09 -24.10 11.90
C GLU A 250 -2.44 -23.45 12.27
N LYS A 251 -3.18 -23.02 11.25
CA LYS A 251 -4.56 -22.57 11.33
C LYS A 251 -5.43 -23.49 10.46
N SER A 252 -6.52 -24.00 11.03
CA SER A 252 -7.46 -24.86 10.32
C SER A 252 -8.71 -24.11 9.90
N GLY A 253 -9.25 -24.48 8.73
CA GLY A 253 -10.36 -23.79 8.12
C GLY A 253 -11.15 -24.66 7.15
N SER A 254 -12.33 -24.21 6.76
CA SER A 254 -13.20 -24.94 5.83
C SER A 254 -13.64 -24.05 4.69
N TRP A 255 -13.49 -24.51 3.46
CA TRP A 255 -14.00 -23.77 2.29
C TRP A 255 -15.53 -23.65 2.30
N GLN A 256 -16.24 -24.50 3.06
CA GLN A 256 -17.69 -24.41 3.25
C GLN A 256 -18.13 -23.18 4.04
N THR A 257 -17.27 -22.61 4.90
CA THR A 257 -17.64 -21.42 5.70
C THR A 257 -17.60 -20.15 4.88
N ILE A 258 -16.83 -20.14 3.78
CA ILE A 258 -16.64 -18.99 2.90
C ILE A 258 -17.18 -19.19 1.48
N GLY A 259 -17.89 -20.29 1.25
CA GLY A 259 -18.45 -20.63 -0.06
C GLY A 259 -19.21 -21.95 -0.07
N ILE A 260 -19.36 -22.53 -1.27
CA ILE A 260 -20.17 -23.74 -1.51
C ILE A 260 -19.33 -25.01 -1.73
N SER A 261 -18.01 -24.91 -1.51
CA SER A 261 -17.08 -26.02 -1.76
C SER A 261 -17.24 -27.12 -0.72
N ASN A 262 -17.44 -28.36 -1.16
CA ASN A 262 -17.54 -29.54 -0.27
C ASN A 262 -16.18 -30.20 0.03
N GLN A 263 -15.06 -29.51 -0.25
CA GLN A 263 -13.73 -30.03 0.06
C GLN A 263 -13.56 -30.23 1.57
N PRO A 264 -12.71 -31.18 2.02
CA PRO A 264 -12.36 -31.34 3.42
C PRO A 264 -11.77 -30.06 4.03
N ASN A 265 -11.79 -29.99 5.36
CA ASN A 265 -11.08 -28.94 6.08
C ASN A 265 -9.60 -28.96 5.71
N ILE A 266 -9.04 -27.77 5.58
CA ILE A 266 -7.61 -27.57 5.33
C ILE A 266 -6.94 -27.09 6.61
N THR A 267 -5.63 -27.34 6.70
CA THR A 267 -4.75 -26.72 7.68
C THR A 267 -3.62 -26.05 6.92
N VAL A 268 -3.33 -24.80 7.28
CA VAL A 268 -2.28 -23.99 6.66
C VAL A 268 -1.41 -23.42 7.78
N ASP A 269 -0.09 -23.57 7.65
CA ASP A 269 0.85 -22.84 8.51
C ASP A 269 0.88 -21.37 8.07
N LEU A 270 0.41 -20.47 8.94
CA LEU A 270 0.25 -19.05 8.65
C LEU A 270 1.15 -18.19 9.53
N PHE A 271 1.67 -17.13 8.92
CA PHE A 271 2.28 -16.00 9.59
C PHE A 271 1.27 -14.85 9.61
N VAL A 272 1.03 -14.28 10.79
CA VAL A 272 0.17 -13.10 10.98
C VAL A 272 0.94 -12.08 11.79
N ALA A 273 0.97 -10.82 11.35
CA ALA A 273 1.57 -9.75 12.14
C ALA A 273 0.73 -8.48 12.08
N TYR A 274 0.61 -7.80 13.22
CA TYR A 274 -0.15 -6.55 13.32
C TYR A 274 0.40 -5.63 14.42
N LEU A 275 0.24 -4.33 14.19
CA LEU A 275 0.56 -3.27 15.13
C LEU A 275 -0.66 -2.93 15.98
N ILE A 276 -0.42 -2.68 17.27
CA ILE A 276 -1.47 -2.37 18.26
C ILE A 276 -1.54 -0.86 18.47
N HIS A 277 -2.74 -0.29 18.31
CA HIS A 277 -3.01 1.12 18.57
C HIS A 277 -3.31 1.35 20.05
N SER A 278 -2.31 1.82 20.80
CA SER A 278 -2.47 2.20 22.21
C SER A 278 -1.44 3.28 22.60
N PRO A 279 -1.86 4.53 22.88
CA PRO A 279 -3.23 5.04 22.78
C PRO A 279 -3.71 5.17 21.33
N ILE A 280 -5.03 5.04 21.10
CA ILE A 280 -5.66 5.14 19.77
C ILE A 280 -5.34 6.45 19.03
N SER A 281 -5.14 7.55 19.75
CA SER A 281 -4.89 8.86 19.16
C SER A 281 -3.48 9.02 18.57
N ALA A 282 -2.58 8.07 18.83
CA ALA A 282 -1.21 8.13 18.32
C ALA A 282 -1.17 7.67 16.86
N PRO A 283 -0.66 8.49 15.93
CA PRO A 283 -0.47 8.05 14.56
C PRO A 283 0.63 6.98 14.49
N ILE A 284 0.48 6.03 13.57
CA ILE A 284 1.47 4.99 13.29
C ILE A 284 2.13 5.27 11.94
N ALA A 285 3.44 5.03 11.85
CA ALA A 285 4.17 5.04 10.60
C ALA A 285 5.17 3.89 10.54
N TYR A 286 5.31 3.26 9.37
CA TYR A 286 6.27 2.18 9.15
C TYR A 286 6.69 2.09 7.69
N ALA A 287 7.92 1.63 7.45
CA ALA A 287 8.41 1.30 6.13
C ALA A 287 8.32 -0.20 5.86
N VAL A 288 8.11 -0.57 4.60
CA VAL A 288 8.08 -1.95 4.10
C VAL A 288 9.15 -2.11 3.03
N TYR A 289 9.86 -3.24 3.08
CA TYR A 289 10.97 -3.58 2.21
C TYR A 289 10.71 -4.95 1.56
N PRO A 290 9.98 -4.99 0.45
CA PRO A 290 9.78 -6.22 -0.32
C PRO A 290 11.09 -6.71 -0.97
N ALA A 291 11.07 -7.98 -1.39
CA ALA A 291 12.13 -8.64 -2.15
C ALA A 291 13.53 -8.54 -1.48
N THR A 292 13.56 -8.71 -0.16
CA THR A 292 14.79 -8.78 0.63
C THR A 292 15.17 -10.23 0.88
N SER A 293 15.99 -10.82 0.00
CA SER A 293 16.30 -12.26 -0.05
C SER A 293 16.95 -12.87 1.21
N SER A 294 17.18 -12.06 2.25
CA SER A 294 17.62 -12.48 3.57
C SER A 294 17.38 -11.35 4.58
N TYR A 295 17.38 -11.70 5.87
CA TYR A 295 17.37 -10.71 6.94
C TYR A 295 18.51 -9.67 6.82
N GLN A 296 19.72 -10.10 6.42
CA GLN A 296 20.84 -9.18 6.24
C GLN A 296 20.60 -8.21 5.07
N ALA A 297 20.05 -8.70 3.95
CA ALA A 297 19.71 -7.84 2.82
C ALA A 297 18.64 -6.79 3.20
N PHE A 298 17.70 -7.16 4.07
CA PHE A 298 16.75 -6.23 4.66
C PHE A 298 17.45 -5.16 5.50
N GLU A 299 18.32 -5.55 6.45
CA GLU A 299 19.04 -4.60 7.30
C GLU A 299 19.92 -3.64 6.47
N ASP A 300 20.61 -4.16 5.44
CA ASP A 300 21.41 -3.35 4.52
C ASP A 300 20.56 -2.35 3.72
N LYS A 301 19.35 -2.74 3.31
CA LYS A 301 18.43 -1.87 2.57
C LYS A 301 17.80 -0.82 3.48
N LYS A 302 17.41 -1.21 4.70
CA LYS A 302 16.90 -0.31 5.75
C LYS A 302 17.90 0.79 6.07
N THR A 303 19.17 0.45 6.28
CA THR A 303 20.23 1.42 6.65
C THR A 303 20.62 2.39 5.52
N ARG A 304 20.41 2.01 4.26
CA ARG A 304 20.62 2.88 3.09
C ARG A 304 19.46 3.83 2.80
N SER A 305 18.27 3.53 3.33
CA SER A 305 17.07 4.32 3.08
C SER A 305 17.11 5.64 3.85
N GLN A 306 16.84 6.75 3.17
CA GLN A 306 16.87 8.09 3.76
C GLN A 306 15.48 8.73 3.76
N LEU A 307 14.52 8.02 4.38
CA LEU A 307 13.14 8.49 4.51
C LEU A 307 12.99 9.34 5.76
N ARG A 308 12.32 10.48 5.62
CA ARG A 308 11.91 11.31 6.75
C ARG A 308 10.42 11.59 6.68
N THR A 309 9.72 11.25 7.77
CA THR A 309 8.38 11.75 8.05
C THR A 309 8.43 13.26 8.26
N ILE A 310 7.64 13.99 7.47
CA ILE A 310 7.45 15.44 7.62
C ILE A 310 6.20 15.73 8.45
N CYS A 311 5.11 15.01 8.18
CA CYS A 311 3.85 15.17 8.90
C CYS A 311 3.03 13.89 8.80
N ASN A 312 2.33 13.53 9.88
CA ASN A 312 1.40 12.41 9.92
C ASN A 312 0.28 12.72 10.93
N ASP A 313 -0.69 13.53 10.52
CA ASP A 313 -1.83 13.93 11.35
C ASP A 313 -3.16 13.88 10.57
N ALA A 314 -4.22 14.45 11.14
CA ALA A 314 -5.55 14.44 10.53
C ALA A 314 -5.69 15.30 9.27
N HIS A 315 -4.74 16.19 9.02
CA HIS A 315 -4.78 17.20 7.95
C HIS A 315 -3.79 16.88 6.85
N ILE A 316 -2.62 16.32 7.20
CA ILE A 316 -1.51 16.10 6.27
C ILE A 316 -0.82 14.75 6.53
N SER A 317 -0.53 14.01 5.46
CA SER A 317 0.47 12.94 5.44
C SER A 317 1.59 13.33 4.47
N ALA A 318 2.83 13.41 4.95
CA ALA A 318 3.94 13.90 4.13
C ALA A 318 5.26 13.23 4.48
N ILE A 319 6.01 12.83 3.44
CA ILE A 319 7.37 12.29 3.54
C ILE A 319 8.30 12.97 2.55
N ILE A 320 9.60 12.89 2.83
CA ILE A 320 10.68 13.13 1.87
C ILE A 320 11.59 11.90 1.82
N ASP A 321 11.87 11.43 0.62
CA ASP A 321 12.98 10.52 0.34
C ASP A 321 14.17 11.34 -0.12
N ASP A 322 15.14 11.53 0.77
CA ASP A 322 16.34 12.31 0.50
C ASP A 322 17.31 11.60 -0.45
N SER A 323 17.14 10.29 -0.70
CA SER A 323 17.99 9.52 -1.61
C SER A 323 17.57 9.76 -3.06
N SER A 324 16.26 9.81 -3.33
CA SER A 324 15.70 10.08 -4.65
C SER A 324 15.27 11.55 -4.85
N ALA A 325 15.38 12.38 -3.81
CA ALA A 325 14.97 13.79 -3.81
C ALA A 325 13.49 13.97 -4.18
N ILE A 326 12.63 13.14 -3.58
CA ILE A 326 11.18 13.10 -3.83
C ILE A 326 10.42 13.43 -2.56
N ALA A 327 9.55 14.43 -2.63
CA ALA A 327 8.53 14.66 -1.62
C ALA A 327 7.20 14.10 -2.08
N MET A 328 6.49 13.44 -1.17
CA MET A 328 5.12 13.01 -1.39
C MET A 328 4.24 13.58 -0.28
N VAL A 329 3.16 14.25 -0.66
CA VAL A 329 2.29 14.99 0.25
C VAL A 329 0.84 14.70 -0.06
N VAL A 330 0.06 14.45 0.98
CA VAL A 330 -1.39 14.31 0.96
C VAL A 330 -1.97 15.43 1.80
N PHE A 331 -2.83 16.25 1.20
CA PHE A 331 -3.69 17.18 1.91
C PHE A 331 -5.07 16.55 2.03
N TRP A 332 -5.46 16.24 3.26
CA TRP A 332 -6.71 15.55 3.56
C TRP A 332 -7.92 16.49 3.58
N ASP A 333 -7.71 17.75 3.98
CA ASP A 333 -8.80 18.71 4.14
C ASP A 333 -9.31 19.24 2.78
N PRO A 334 -10.63 19.39 2.59
CA PRO A 334 -11.20 19.90 1.34
C PRO A 334 -10.67 21.27 0.88
N LEU A 335 -10.19 22.09 1.82
CA LEU A 335 -9.60 23.41 1.54
C LEU A 335 -8.08 23.34 1.30
N GLY A 336 -7.51 22.14 1.28
CA GLY A 336 -6.07 21.91 1.18
C GLY A 336 -5.34 22.25 2.47
N GLY A 337 -4.11 22.72 2.35
CA GLY A 337 -3.26 22.99 3.50
C GLY A 337 -1.87 23.46 3.07
N THR A 338 -0.94 23.50 4.02
CA THR A 338 0.46 23.82 3.75
C THR A 338 1.37 22.98 4.63
N VAL A 339 2.39 22.40 4.02
CA VAL A 339 3.47 21.69 4.73
C VAL A 339 4.81 22.29 4.35
N THR A 340 5.75 22.36 5.29
CA THR A 340 7.12 22.80 5.03
C THR A 340 8.07 21.63 5.17
N ILE A 341 8.78 21.31 4.09
CA ILE A 341 9.81 20.29 4.04
C ILE A 341 11.14 20.96 4.41
N PRO A 342 11.77 20.60 5.53
CA PRO A 342 13.05 21.16 5.92
C PRO A 342 14.15 20.68 4.96
N GLY A 343 15.11 21.57 4.69
CA GLY A 343 16.29 21.25 3.89
C GLY A 343 17.07 20.08 4.47
N LYS A 344 17.73 19.31 3.60
CA LYS A 344 18.55 18.14 3.99
C LYS A 344 19.72 18.54 4.88
N SER A 345 20.30 19.72 4.64
CA SER A 345 21.31 20.35 5.49
C SER A 345 20.88 21.76 5.91
N GLN A 346 21.59 22.36 6.87
CA GLN A 346 21.38 23.75 7.28
C GLN A 346 21.61 24.78 6.16
N LEU A 347 22.29 24.38 5.08
CA LEU A 347 22.52 25.24 3.91
C LEU A 347 21.37 25.17 2.90
N ASP A 348 20.58 24.10 2.93
CA ASP A 348 19.49 23.89 1.98
C ASP A 348 18.25 24.65 2.44
N ALA A 349 17.62 25.37 1.52
CA ALA A 349 16.42 26.11 1.85
C ALA A 349 15.25 25.15 2.12
N PRO A 350 14.44 25.39 3.16
CA PRO A 350 13.20 24.67 3.34
C PRO A 350 12.22 25.01 2.21
N VAL A 351 11.38 24.04 1.81
CA VAL A 351 10.38 24.21 0.76
C VAL A 351 8.99 24.06 1.36
N SER A 352 8.15 25.08 1.24
CA SER A 352 6.73 24.96 1.54
C SER A 352 5.95 24.48 0.31
N ILE A 353 5.06 23.52 0.52
CA ILE A 353 4.11 23.04 -0.47
C ILE A 353 2.72 23.38 0.09
N ALA A 354 1.98 24.20 -0.64
CA ALA A 354 0.61 24.56 -0.31
C ALA A 354 -0.33 24.10 -1.42
N SER A 355 -1.53 23.67 -1.05
CA SER A 355 -2.60 23.30 -1.97
C SER A 355 -3.89 23.98 -1.53
N ASN A 356 -4.71 24.41 -2.50
CA ASN A 356 -6.02 25.03 -2.22
C ASN A 356 -7.19 24.03 -2.25
N GLY A 357 -6.88 22.73 -2.26
CA GLY A 357 -7.84 21.65 -2.22
C GLY A 357 -7.21 20.36 -1.69
N ASN A 358 -8.06 19.42 -1.26
CA ASN A 358 -7.61 18.08 -0.93
C ASN A 358 -6.94 17.44 -2.14
N SER A 359 -5.76 16.86 -1.95
CA SER A 359 -4.93 16.43 -3.08
C SER A 359 -3.84 15.46 -2.65
N ALA A 360 -3.39 14.64 -3.59
CA ALA A 360 -2.16 13.87 -3.46
C ALA A 360 -1.12 14.40 -4.46
N ILE A 361 0.09 14.67 -3.98
CA ILE A 361 1.14 15.41 -4.70
C ILE A 361 2.46 14.67 -4.60
N ILE A 362 3.14 14.53 -5.74
CA ILE A 362 4.54 14.11 -5.85
C ILE A 362 5.33 15.30 -6.36
N TYR A 363 6.36 15.72 -5.62
CA TYR A 363 7.31 16.74 -6.06
C TYR A 363 8.73 16.17 -6.16
N GLN A 364 9.24 16.11 -7.40
CA GLN A 364 10.58 15.65 -7.73
C GLN A 364 11.54 16.84 -7.76
N TYR A 365 12.37 17.01 -6.73
CA TYR A 365 13.28 18.17 -6.62
C TYR A 365 14.34 18.17 -7.73
N SER A 366 14.80 16.99 -8.15
CA SER A 366 15.86 16.86 -9.16
C SER A 366 15.44 17.33 -10.55
N THR A 367 14.16 17.32 -10.87
CA THR A 367 13.63 17.72 -12.20
C THR A 367 12.69 18.92 -12.14
N GLY A 368 12.26 19.33 -10.94
CA GLY A 368 11.22 20.32 -10.77
C GLY A 368 9.82 19.83 -11.14
N ASN A 369 9.63 18.52 -11.36
CA ASN A 369 8.33 17.97 -11.77
C ASN A 369 7.38 17.85 -10.58
N VAL A 370 6.17 18.38 -10.74
CA VAL A 370 5.07 18.29 -9.77
C VAL A 370 3.95 17.50 -10.42
N THR A 371 3.64 16.34 -9.86
CA THR A 371 2.53 15.49 -10.28
C THR A 371 1.45 15.51 -9.22
N VAL A 372 0.21 15.73 -9.61
CA VAL A 372 -0.93 15.86 -8.69
C VAL A 372 -2.09 15.01 -9.14
N SER A 373 -2.95 14.67 -8.19
CA SER A 373 -4.30 14.15 -8.45
C SER A 373 -5.27 14.70 -7.39
N ASP A 374 -6.57 14.64 -7.70
CA ASP A 374 -7.63 14.74 -6.71
C ASP A 374 -8.27 13.36 -6.50
N PRO A 375 -7.90 12.65 -5.41
CA PRO A 375 -8.51 11.38 -5.04
C PRO A 375 -10.04 11.45 -4.83
N SER A 376 -10.62 12.61 -4.50
CA SER A 376 -12.07 12.72 -4.37
C SER A 376 -12.82 12.67 -5.70
N GLN A 377 -12.14 13.00 -6.80
CA GLN A 377 -12.71 13.14 -8.15
C GLN A 377 -13.77 14.27 -8.26
N LEU A 378 -13.71 15.26 -7.38
CA LEU A 378 -14.68 16.36 -7.28
C LEU A 378 -14.14 17.70 -7.79
N LEU A 379 -12.82 17.88 -7.76
CA LEU A 379 -12.16 19.10 -8.17
C LEU A 379 -11.92 19.10 -9.69
N THR A 380 -12.24 20.22 -10.34
CA THR A 380 -11.91 20.44 -11.76
C THR A 380 -10.61 21.23 -11.93
N LYS A 381 -10.13 21.88 -10.87
CA LYS A 381 -8.89 22.65 -10.85
C LYS A 381 -8.22 22.53 -9.50
N LEU A 382 -6.89 22.57 -9.50
CA LEU A 382 -6.08 22.61 -8.30
C LEU A 382 -4.97 23.65 -8.45
N GLN A 383 -4.75 24.45 -7.43
CA GLN A 383 -3.60 25.34 -7.35
C GLN A 383 -2.63 24.80 -6.31
N VAL A 384 -1.39 24.57 -6.73
CA VAL A 384 -0.28 24.21 -5.86
C VAL A 384 0.72 25.36 -5.84
N THR A 385 1.03 25.85 -4.65
CA THR A 385 2.01 26.92 -4.46
C THR A 385 3.23 26.35 -3.75
N LEU A 386 4.38 26.45 -4.39
CA LEU A 386 5.67 26.03 -3.90
C LEU A 386 6.45 27.27 -3.46
N GLY A 387 6.76 27.38 -2.17
CA GLY A 387 7.61 28.44 -1.62
C GLY A 387 8.98 27.91 -1.23
N VAL A 388 10.02 28.72 -1.37
CA VAL A 388 11.37 28.38 -0.87
C VAL A 388 11.82 29.41 0.15
N GLY A 389 12.36 28.92 1.27
CA GLY A 389 12.96 29.75 2.30
C GLY A 389 14.33 30.28 1.90
N LEU A 390 15.03 30.85 2.89
CA LEU A 390 16.42 31.26 2.72
C LEU A 390 17.33 30.02 2.69
N GLY A 391 18.33 30.03 1.80
CA GLY A 391 19.29 28.94 1.63
C GLY A 391 19.49 28.58 0.16
N LYS A 392 20.16 27.45 -0.07
CA LYS A 392 20.32 26.87 -1.40
C LYS A 392 18.98 26.35 -1.89
N LYS A 393 18.46 26.94 -2.98
CA LYS A 393 17.22 26.52 -3.62
C LYS A 393 17.36 25.13 -4.25
N PRO A 394 16.27 24.35 -4.36
CA PRO A 394 16.25 23.14 -5.17
C PRO A 394 16.69 23.41 -6.62
N PRO A 395 17.22 22.40 -7.34
CA PRO A 395 17.37 22.46 -8.78
C PRO A 395 16.06 22.85 -9.48
N HIS A 396 16.17 23.51 -10.63
CA HIS A 396 15.01 23.92 -11.47
C HIS A 396 14.01 24.89 -10.80
N TRP A 397 14.38 25.52 -9.68
CA TRP A 397 13.47 26.42 -8.97
C TRP A 397 13.29 27.79 -9.63
N GLY A 398 14.33 28.29 -10.31
CA GLY A 398 14.37 29.65 -10.86
C GLY A 398 14.69 30.75 -9.82
N TRP A 399 14.52 32.00 -10.23
CA TRP A 399 14.90 33.19 -9.45
C TRP A 399 13.87 33.58 -8.38
N GLU A 400 12.60 33.23 -8.58
CA GLU A 400 11.50 33.57 -7.68
C GLU A 400 11.55 32.79 -6.35
N PHE A 401 10.98 33.35 -5.30
CA PHE A 401 10.81 32.66 -4.02
C PHE A 401 9.55 31.81 -3.96
N VAL A 402 8.59 32.07 -4.85
CA VAL A 402 7.30 31.40 -4.89
C VAL A 402 6.95 31.05 -6.32
N ASN A 403 6.59 29.80 -6.55
CA ASN A 403 6.07 29.29 -7.82
C ASN A 403 4.64 28.82 -7.60
N THR A 404 3.69 29.27 -8.43
CA THR A 404 2.29 28.82 -8.36
C THR A 404 1.91 28.09 -9.63
N LEU A 405 1.57 26.81 -9.49
CA LEU A 405 1.12 25.95 -10.56
C LEU A 405 -0.39 25.77 -10.48
N THR A 406 -1.10 26.07 -11.56
CA THR A 406 -2.53 25.77 -11.69
C THR A 406 -2.71 24.56 -12.59
N PHE A 407 -3.36 23.52 -12.11
CA PHE A 407 -3.66 22.30 -12.84
C PHE A 407 -5.14 22.27 -13.22
N ASP A 408 -5.44 22.01 -14.48
CA ASP A 408 -6.77 21.59 -14.89
C ASP A 408 -6.85 20.09 -14.64
N LEU A 409 -7.71 19.70 -13.68
CA LEU A 409 -7.82 18.32 -13.27
C LEU A 409 -8.73 17.55 -14.23
N PRO A 410 -8.40 16.27 -14.51
CA PRO A 410 -9.24 15.40 -15.32
C PRO A 410 -10.66 15.27 -14.74
N THR A 411 -11.66 15.16 -15.62
CA THR A 411 -13.08 15.01 -15.25
C THR A 411 -13.70 13.82 -15.97
N SER A 412 -14.96 13.51 -15.66
CA SER A 412 -15.70 12.39 -16.27
C SER A 412 -14.95 11.05 -16.11
N GLY A 413 -14.89 10.20 -17.13
CA GLY A 413 -14.20 8.90 -17.07
C GLY A 413 -12.67 8.95 -16.93
N SER A 414 -12.08 10.10 -16.64
CA SER A 414 -10.66 10.22 -16.29
C SER A 414 -10.46 10.91 -14.95
N ALA A 415 -11.54 11.25 -14.23
CA ALA A 415 -11.46 11.92 -12.93
C ALA A 415 -10.63 11.08 -11.94
N GLY A 416 -9.76 11.75 -11.18
CA GLY A 416 -8.79 11.09 -10.29
C GLY A 416 -7.49 10.64 -10.96
N SER A 417 -7.36 10.73 -12.30
CA SER A 417 -6.06 10.51 -12.95
C SER A 417 -5.06 11.62 -12.63
N SER A 418 -3.77 11.28 -12.70
CA SER A 418 -2.68 12.20 -12.36
C SER A 418 -2.33 13.14 -13.51
N VAL A 419 -1.95 14.37 -13.17
CA VAL A 419 -1.45 15.39 -14.12
C VAL A 419 -0.14 15.98 -13.62
N SER A 420 0.78 16.29 -14.52
CA SER A 420 2.11 16.77 -14.19
C SER A 420 2.43 18.12 -14.82
N LYS A 421 3.20 18.95 -14.12
CA LYS A 421 3.79 20.19 -14.63
C LYS A 421 5.20 20.35 -14.08
N LEU A 422 6.09 20.88 -14.91
CA LEU A 422 7.42 21.31 -14.48
C LEU A 422 7.34 22.71 -13.88
N LEU A 423 8.15 22.96 -12.86
CA LEU A 423 8.57 24.31 -12.50
C LEU A 423 9.23 24.95 -13.74
N SER A 424 8.66 26.04 -14.23
CA SER A 424 9.24 26.83 -15.33
C SER A 424 10.35 27.71 -14.79
N ASN A 425 11.57 27.57 -15.35
CA ASN A 425 12.73 28.41 -15.04
C ASN A 425 12.53 29.89 -15.38
#